data_AF-A0A6C0DBT9-F1
#
_entry.id   AF-A0A6C0DBT9-F1
#
_cell.length_a   1.000
_cell.length_b   1.000
_cell.length_c   1.000
_cell.angle_alpha   90.00
_cell.angle_beta   90.00
_cell.angle_gamma   90.00
#
_symmetry.space_group_name_H-M   'P 1'
#
loop_
_entity.id
_entity.type
_entity.pdbx_description
1 polymer ?
#
loop_
_entity_poly.entity_id
_entity_poly.type
_entity_poly.pdbx_seq_one_letter_code
_entity_poly.pdbx_strand_id
1 'polypeptide(L)'
;MGELVTKDYAIFQVDGRPVTRGTCCALPGDRVEVLSETIVSVVERSPRHRNIVGILEVASKARYGFTSRGIPIYLFVPWNEAYPPFYVGCSHKDTSKQLLAVVHFEKWQEGSNCPRGVLERIIGPCGSLPAEEEALLVHACSQPWKKSLLKPLVLPEPAHAGATAFHVDPVGCKDIDDAITIDELGDRTASIHIHIADVAAVLALNPWLNHAGAIGQTIYKDGEIRCRMFPKEVEEACSLLPGLERPVLTLSFEWDMANKLPSKIRWSQKTIRVSESYSYETIYSSKWATALQQIASGIAGRELADSHDWIAELMIFYNAQAAKELKRASMGILRRHSPPEEGAVLPEWLPKFMNYKAGEYCGPTSDDVAHWGLQHPVYCHATSPIRRWADCINQLCLKHHILGEDVVIPEHSVKDLNLIGKRVRAYERDIFFVNMVLSGEKVVEAHLVQKMDRRRERIWVSAWNRMITIRNVDVGELGEQIRGRVFVKMGQRNWKRRIVFEPLLKN
;
A
#
# COMPACT_ATOMS: atom_id res chain seq x y z
N MET A 1 4.55 -22.70 -18.65
CA MET A 1 4.24 -22.50 -17.22
C MET A 1 4.08 -21.02 -16.97
N GLY A 2 3.11 -20.60 -16.16
CA GLY A 2 2.90 -19.19 -15.84
C GLY A 2 2.04 -19.01 -14.58
N GLU A 3 1.93 -17.78 -14.08
CA GLU A 3 1.11 -17.47 -12.91
C GLU A 3 -0.35 -17.26 -13.33
N LEU A 4 -1.28 -17.92 -12.64
CA LEU A 4 -2.71 -17.80 -12.88
C LEU A 4 -3.25 -16.46 -12.37
N VAL A 5 -3.79 -15.63 -13.26
CA VAL A 5 -4.39 -14.34 -12.93
C VAL A 5 -5.89 -14.37 -13.23
N THR A 6 -6.69 -13.89 -12.29
CA THR A 6 -8.13 -13.75 -12.50
C THR A 6 -8.72 -12.69 -11.58
N LYS A 7 -9.84 -12.09 -12.02
CA LYS A 7 -10.73 -11.25 -11.19
C LYS A 7 -12.01 -11.98 -10.77
N ASP A 8 -12.30 -13.12 -11.40
CA ASP A 8 -13.47 -13.98 -11.18
C ASP A 8 -13.02 -15.41 -11.48
N TYR A 9 -13.12 -16.32 -10.50
CA TYR A 9 -12.71 -17.71 -10.67
C TYR A 9 -13.45 -18.48 -11.79
N ALA A 10 -14.40 -17.87 -12.50
CA ALA A 10 -14.96 -18.38 -13.75
C ALA A 10 -14.13 -18.06 -15.00
N ILE A 11 -13.28 -17.02 -14.96
CA ILE A 11 -12.52 -16.48 -16.09
C ILE A 11 -11.04 -16.41 -15.72
N PHE A 12 -10.17 -17.12 -16.44
CA PHE A 12 -8.75 -17.21 -16.09
C PHE A 12 -7.85 -16.69 -17.20
N GLN A 13 -6.67 -16.20 -16.79
CA GLN A 13 -5.60 -15.81 -17.69
C GLN A 13 -4.24 -16.31 -17.20
N VAL A 14 -3.38 -16.71 -18.13
CA VAL A 14 -1.95 -17.00 -17.88
C VAL A 14 -1.16 -16.23 -18.94
N ASP A 15 -0.18 -15.43 -18.51
CA ASP A 15 0.63 -14.57 -19.39
C ASP A 15 -0.22 -13.69 -20.33
N GLY A 16 -1.34 -13.16 -19.81
CA GLY A 16 -2.28 -12.32 -20.54
C GLY A 16 -3.21 -13.05 -21.51
N ARG A 17 -3.05 -14.36 -21.70
CA ARG A 17 -3.90 -15.18 -22.58
C ARG A 17 -5.04 -15.82 -21.79
N PRO A 18 -6.28 -15.81 -22.31
CA PRO A 18 -7.39 -16.50 -21.65
C PRO A 18 -7.11 -18.01 -21.62
N VAL A 19 -7.45 -18.63 -20.49
CA VAL A 19 -7.37 -20.09 -20.33
C VAL A 19 -8.65 -20.61 -19.72
N THR A 20 -9.04 -21.81 -20.11
CA THR A 20 -10.19 -22.50 -19.53
C THR A 20 -9.73 -23.33 -18.34
N ARG A 21 -10.52 -23.31 -17.26
CA ARG A 21 -10.31 -24.25 -16.17
C ARG A 21 -10.75 -25.63 -16.66
N GLY A 22 -9.80 -26.53 -16.88
CA GLY A 22 -10.09 -27.96 -17.05
C GLY A 22 -10.60 -28.55 -15.73
N THR A 23 -10.23 -29.79 -15.43
CA THR A 23 -10.43 -30.36 -14.09
C THR A 23 -9.46 -29.81 -13.04
N CYS A 24 -8.44 -29.05 -13.48
CA CYS A 24 -7.40 -28.52 -12.62
C CYS A 24 -7.96 -27.54 -11.57
N CYS A 25 -7.76 -27.89 -10.30
CA CYS A 25 -8.21 -27.13 -9.14
C CYS A 25 -7.23 -26.01 -8.74
N ALA A 26 -6.94 -25.11 -9.68
CA ALA A 26 -6.03 -23.98 -9.47
C ALA A 26 -6.73 -22.77 -8.81
N LEU A 27 -5.96 -21.96 -8.09
CA LEU A 27 -6.39 -20.73 -7.41
C LEU A 27 -5.59 -19.52 -7.91
N PRO A 28 -6.12 -18.29 -7.79
CA PRO A 28 -5.43 -17.09 -8.25
C PRO A 28 -4.04 -16.93 -7.62
N GLY A 29 -3.01 -16.75 -8.45
CA GLY A 29 -1.62 -16.62 -8.03
C GLY A 29 -0.85 -17.95 -7.95
N ASP A 30 -1.48 -19.09 -8.22
CA ASP A 30 -0.76 -20.35 -8.39
C ASP A 30 0.10 -20.30 -9.66
N ARG A 31 1.28 -20.94 -9.62
CA ARG A 31 2.00 -21.26 -10.86
C ARG A 31 1.42 -22.52 -11.44
N VAL A 32 1.03 -22.44 -12.70
CA VAL A 32 0.34 -23.51 -13.41
C VAL A 32 1.05 -23.89 -14.69
N GLU A 33 0.85 -25.14 -15.09
CA GLU A 33 1.17 -25.61 -16.43
C GLU A 33 -0.09 -25.55 -17.30
N VAL A 34 0.08 -25.07 -18.53
CA VAL A 34 -1.00 -24.89 -19.50
C VAL A 34 -0.64 -25.71 -20.74
N LEU A 35 -1.57 -26.54 -21.19
CA LEU A 35 -1.49 -27.22 -22.48
C LEU A 35 -2.60 -26.65 -23.36
N SER A 36 -2.22 -26.21 -24.56
CA SER A 36 -3.06 -25.41 -25.45
C SER A 36 -3.66 -24.17 -24.76
N GLU A 37 -4.89 -24.27 -24.30
CA GLU A 37 -5.66 -23.20 -23.63
C GLU A 37 -6.30 -23.69 -22.33
N THR A 38 -5.88 -24.85 -21.82
CA THR A 38 -6.43 -25.46 -20.61
C THR A 38 -5.35 -25.61 -19.54
N ILE A 39 -5.70 -25.24 -18.32
CA ILE A 39 -4.83 -25.48 -17.16
C ILE A 39 -4.78 -26.98 -16.91
N VAL A 40 -3.59 -27.58 -17.01
CA VAL A 40 -3.40 -29.03 -16.85
C VAL A 40 -2.92 -29.42 -15.46
N SER A 41 -2.12 -28.57 -14.81
CA SER A 41 -1.61 -28.86 -13.46
C SER A 41 -1.28 -27.59 -12.69
N VAL A 42 -1.27 -27.71 -11.35
CA VAL A 42 -0.68 -26.71 -10.47
C VAL A 42 0.75 -27.14 -10.14
N VAL A 43 1.71 -26.35 -10.58
CA VAL A 43 3.14 -26.58 -10.34
C VAL A 43 3.52 -26.11 -8.94
N GLU A 44 3.01 -24.94 -8.53
CA GLU A 44 3.31 -24.34 -7.24
C GLU A 44 2.09 -23.58 -6.70
N ARG A 45 1.77 -23.78 -5.42
CA ARG A 45 0.67 -23.08 -4.75
C ARG A 45 1.14 -21.73 -4.23
N SER A 46 0.33 -20.71 -4.44
CA SER A 46 0.63 -19.37 -3.90
C SER A 46 0.66 -19.39 -2.36
N PRO A 47 1.65 -18.74 -1.71
CA PRO A 47 1.64 -18.56 -0.26
C PRO A 47 0.48 -17.67 0.22
N ARG A 48 -0.21 -16.98 -0.70
CA ARG A 48 -1.36 -16.10 -0.43
C ARG A 48 -2.60 -16.84 0.05
N HIS A 49 -2.68 -18.15 -0.14
CA HIS A 49 -3.86 -18.98 0.18
C HIS A 49 -4.04 -19.29 1.67
N ARG A 50 -3.37 -18.55 2.57
CA ARG A 50 -3.44 -18.76 4.03
C ARG A 50 -4.43 -17.86 4.75
N ASN A 51 -4.49 -16.57 4.40
CA ASN A 51 -5.30 -15.59 5.13
C ASN A 51 -6.41 -15.02 4.23
N ILE A 52 -7.32 -15.89 3.78
CA ILE A 52 -8.44 -15.49 2.93
C ILE A 52 -9.57 -14.99 3.81
N VAL A 53 -9.92 -13.71 3.66
CA VAL A 53 -11.04 -13.08 4.36
C VAL A 53 -12.33 -13.26 3.56
N GLY A 54 -13.43 -13.54 4.25
CA GLY A 54 -14.73 -13.69 3.63
C GLY A 54 -15.85 -13.88 4.65
N ILE A 55 -17.02 -14.24 4.12
CA ILE A 55 -18.22 -14.51 4.91
C ILE A 55 -18.44 -16.01 5.00
N LEU A 56 -18.58 -16.51 6.23
CA LEU A 56 -19.03 -17.86 6.51
C LEU A 56 -20.55 -17.86 6.69
N GLU A 57 -21.26 -18.60 5.84
CA GLU A 57 -22.72 -18.60 5.75
C GLU A 57 -23.41 -19.47 6.82
N VAL A 58 -23.10 -19.28 8.10
CA VAL A 58 -23.65 -20.09 9.21
C VAL A 58 -25.14 -19.90 9.46
N ALA A 59 -25.70 -18.73 9.13
CA ALA A 59 -27.13 -18.42 9.28
C ALA A 59 -28.00 -18.95 8.12
N SER A 60 -27.37 -19.54 7.10
CA SER A 60 -28.10 -20.22 6.03
C SER A 60 -28.72 -21.52 6.54
N LYS A 61 -29.88 -21.89 5.99
CA LYS A 61 -30.47 -23.22 6.21
C LYS A 61 -29.64 -24.34 5.57
N ALA A 62 -28.79 -24.01 4.58
CA ALA A 62 -27.99 -24.98 3.85
C ALA A 62 -26.75 -25.41 4.65
N ARG A 63 -26.52 -26.73 4.74
CA ARG A 63 -25.30 -27.35 5.25
C ARG A 63 -24.73 -28.27 4.19
N TYR A 64 -23.41 -28.32 4.08
CA TYR A 64 -22.69 -29.08 3.04
C TYR A 64 -22.05 -30.33 3.62
N GLY A 65 -22.80 -31.03 4.48
CA GLY A 65 -22.38 -32.23 5.19
C GLY A 65 -21.65 -31.95 6.51
N PHE A 66 -20.87 -32.94 6.96
CA PHE A 66 -20.07 -32.88 8.18
C PHE A 66 -18.62 -33.24 7.90
N THR A 67 -17.70 -32.70 8.70
CA THR A 67 -16.31 -33.19 8.71
C THR A 67 -16.26 -34.59 9.31
N SER A 68 -15.11 -35.27 9.17
CA SER A 68 -14.87 -36.57 9.82
C SER A 68 -15.03 -36.53 11.35
N ARG A 69 -14.94 -35.35 11.97
CA ARG A 69 -15.14 -35.12 13.41
C ARG A 69 -16.58 -34.74 13.77
N GLY A 70 -17.53 -34.87 12.84
CA GLY A 70 -18.94 -34.51 13.06
C GLY A 70 -19.21 -33.01 13.12
N ILE A 71 -18.28 -32.17 12.65
CA ILE A 71 -18.47 -30.71 12.65
C ILE A 71 -19.27 -30.31 11.40
N PRO A 72 -20.36 -29.52 11.50
CA PRO A 72 -21.12 -29.06 10.34
C PRO A 72 -20.25 -28.24 9.37
N ILE A 73 -20.50 -28.41 8.08
CA ILE A 73 -19.81 -27.68 7.01
C ILE A 73 -20.73 -26.61 6.44
N TYR A 74 -20.20 -25.41 6.30
CA TYR A 74 -20.86 -24.25 5.73
C TYR A 74 -20.11 -23.74 4.50
N LEU A 75 -20.81 -22.94 3.70
CA LEU A 75 -20.20 -22.22 2.58
C LEU A 75 -19.47 -21.00 3.11
N PHE A 76 -18.20 -20.88 2.76
CA PHE A 76 -17.42 -19.68 2.94
C PHE A 76 -17.28 -18.96 1.60
N VAL A 77 -17.63 -17.68 1.55
CA VAL A 77 -17.57 -16.84 0.36
C VAL A 77 -16.47 -15.81 0.56
N PRO A 78 -15.31 -15.95 -0.13
CA PRO A 78 -14.24 -14.97 -0.06
C PRO A 78 -14.69 -13.57 -0.50
N TRP A 79 -14.10 -12.53 0.08
CA TRP A 79 -14.30 -11.16 -0.41
C TRP A 79 -13.62 -10.90 -1.75
N ASN A 80 -12.49 -11.57 -1.99
CA ASN A 80 -11.84 -11.55 -3.29
C ASN A 80 -12.56 -12.51 -4.23
N GLU A 81 -13.37 -11.96 -5.15
CA GLU A 81 -14.18 -12.72 -6.13
C GLU A 81 -13.30 -13.54 -7.10
N ALA A 82 -11.99 -13.30 -7.16
CA ALA A 82 -11.02 -14.16 -7.86
C ALA A 82 -10.93 -15.59 -7.27
N TYR A 83 -11.39 -15.78 -6.02
CA TYR A 83 -11.46 -17.08 -5.38
C TYR A 83 -12.88 -17.68 -5.48
N PRO A 84 -12.98 -19.01 -5.67
CA PRO A 84 -14.26 -19.71 -5.53
C PRO A 84 -14.73 -19.71 -4.07
N PRO A 85 -16.02 -20.00 -3.80
CA PRO A 85 -16.48 -20.37 -2.47
C PRO A 85 -15.77 -21.63 -1.94
N PHE A 86 -15.63 -21.76 -0.61
CA PHE A 86 -15.00 -22.90 0.06
C PHE A 86 -16.00 -23.64 0.94
N TYR A 87 -15.81 -24.94 1.10
CA TYR A 87 -16.48 -25.72 2.13
C TYR A 87 -15.65 -25.73 3.41
N VAL A 88 -16.18 -25.15 4.48
CA VAL A 88 -15.47 -24.91 5.74
C VAL A 88 -16.26 -25.48 6.92
N GLY A 89 -15.60 -26.31 7.74
CA GLY A 89 -16.17 -26.82 8.98
C GLY A 89 -16.21 -25.74 10.07
N CYS A 90 -17.33 -25.61 10.76
CA CYS A 90 -17.48 -24.65 11.86
C CYS A 90 -18.40 -25.21 12.96
N SER A 91 -17.94 -25.13 14.21
CA SER A 91 -18.69 -25.54 15.40
C SER A 91 -19.20 -24.34 16.22
N HIS A 92 -19.23 -23.15 15.63
CA HIS A 92 -19.68 -21.94 16.32
C HIS A 92 -21.17 -22.07 16.67
N LYS A 93 -21.52 -21.75 17.92
CA LYS A 93 -22.87 -22.00 18.46
C LYS A 93 -23.90 -20.98 17.98
N ASP A 94 -23.53 -19.69 17.94
CA ASP A 94 -24.44 -18.64 17.50
C ASP A 94 -24.46 -18.53 15.97
N THR A 95 -25.45 -19.17 15.36
CA THR A 95 -25.66 -19.12 13.92
C THR A 95 -26.79 -18.16 13.52
N SER A 96 -27.12 -17.17 14.37
CA SER A 96 -28.17 -16.20 14.08
C SER A 96 -27.77 -15.20 12.98
N LYS A 97 -26.46 -14.97 12.81
CA LYS A 97 -25.88 -14.04 11.84
C LYS A 97 -24.76 -14.71 11.07
N GLN A 98 -24.52 -14.23 9.85
CA GLN A 98 -23.33 -14.61 9.11
C GLN A 98 -22.07 -14.10 9.81
N LEU A 99 -20.97 -14.83 9.68
CA LEU A 99 -19.71 -14.53 10.36
C LEU A 99 -18.67 -14.07 9.36
N LEU A 100 -17.90 -13.05 9.72
CA LEU A 100 -16.62 -12.75 9.09
C LEU A 100 -15.57 -13.71 9.63
N ALA A 101 -14.78 -14.29 8.73
CA ALA A 101 -13.81 -15.31 9.08
C ALA A 101 -12.56 -15.22 8.21
N VAL A 102 -11.48 -15.77 8.74
CA VAL A 102 -10.23 -16.04 8.02
C VAL A 102 -10.12 -17.55 7.79
N VAL A 103 -9.90 -17.92 6.54
CA VAL A 103 -9.80 -19.31 6.08
C VAL A 103 -8.51 -19.50 5.31
N HIS A 104 -7.85 -20.64 5.54
CA HIS A 104 -6.78 -21.11 4.67
C HIS A 104 -7.26 -22.23 3.75
N PHE A 105 -6.74 -22.26 2.53
CA PHE A 105 -6.91 -23.37 1.62
C PHE A 105 -6.29 -24.64 2.21
N GLU A 106 -7.05 -25.74 2.21
CA GLU A 106 -6.56 -27.07 2.60
C GLU A 106 -6.22 -27.88 1.36
N LYS A 107 -7.24 -28.12 0.53
CA LYS A 107 -7.17 -28.94 -0.67
C LYS A 107 -8.37 -28.70 -1.56
N TRP A 108 -8.25 -29.09 -2.82
CA TRP A 108 -9.38 -29.16 -3.73
C TRP A 108 -9.31 -30.47 -4.48
N GLN A 109 -10.27 -31.34 -4.20
CA GLN A 109 -10.37 -32.65 -4.83
C GLN A 109 -11.03 -32.52 -6.19
N GLU A 110 -10.52 -33.26 -7.17
CA GLU A 110 -11.12 -33.34 -8.50
C GLU A 110 -12.58 -33.83 -8.41
N GLY A 111 -13.45 -33.24 -9.23
CA GLY A 111 -14.91 -33.48 -9.18
C GLY A 111 -15.64 -32.74 -8.05
N SER A 112 -14.94 -32.13 -7.08
CA SER A 112 -15.59 -31.27 -6.08
C SER A 112 -15.91 -29.89 -6.64
N ASN A 113 -17.15 -29.42 -6.41
CA ASN A 113 -17.59 -28.08 -6.82
C ASN A 113 -16.78 -26.96 -6.14
N CYS A 114 -16.37 -27.17 -4.89
CA CYS A 114 -15.64 -26.18 -4.09
C CYS A 114 -14.41 -26.80 -3.42
N PRO A 115 -13.33 -26.01 -3.22
CA PRO A 115 -12.22 -26.39 -2.36
C PRO A 115 -12.65 -26.57 -0.90
N ARG A 116 -11.89 -27.38 -0.16
CA ARG A 116 -11.90 -27.41 1.30
C ARG A 116 -11.04 -26.30 1.85
N GLY A 117 -11.58 -25.59 2.84
CA GLY A 117 -10.84 -24.63 3.64
C GLY A 117 -10.90 -24.99 5.10
N VAL A 118 -9.85 -24.64 5.83
CA VAL A 118 -9.82 -24.73 7.29
C VAL A 118 -10.08 -23.34 7.85
N LEU A 119 -11.00 -23.27 8.81
CA LEU A 119 -11.28 -22.07 9.58
C LEU A 119 -10.07 -21.77 10.48
N GLU A 120 -9.35 -20.68 10.22
CA GLU A 120 -8.25 -20.23 11.09
C GLU A 120 -8.81 -19.48 12.30
N ARG A 121 -9.71 -18.51 12.04
CA ARG A 121 -10.41 -17.79 13.11
C ARG A 121 -11.70 -17.14 12.62
N ILE A 122 -12.64 -16.97 13.55
CA ILE A 122 -13.81 -16.12 13.38
C ILE A 122 -13.41 -14.72 13.83
N ILE A 123 -13.63 -13.73 12.97
CA ILE A 123 -13.40 -12.32 13.27
C ILE A 123 -14.58 -11.77 14.09
N GLY A 124 -15.80 -12.06 13.65
CA GLY A 124 -17.01 -11.64 14.35
C GLY A 124 -18.25 -11.67 13.48
N PRO A 125 -19.41 -11.24 14.01
CA PRO A 125 -20.65 -11.18 13.23
C PRO A 125 -20.56 -10.09 12.15
N CYS A 126 -21.08 -10.41 10.98
CA CYS A 126 -21.28 -9.46 9.89
C CYS A 126 -22.07 -8.23 10.36
N GLY A 127 -21.57 -7.04 10.03
CA GLY A 127 -22.20 -5.76 10.38
C GLY A 127 -21.75 -5.16 11.70
N SER A 128 -20.92 -5.87 12.48
CA SER A 128 -20.24 -5.27 13.64
C SER A 128 -19.05 -4.45 13.18
N LEU A 129 -19.00 -3.17 13.56
CA LEU A 129 -17.92 -2.26 13.17
C LEU A 129 -16.53 -2.84 13.48
N PRO A 130 -16.22 -3.30 14.72
CA PRO A 130 -14.94 -3.95 15.00
C PRO A 130 -14.60 -5.11 14.06
N ALA A 131 -15.59 -5.95 13.71
CA ALA A 131 -15.36 -7.11 12.85
C ALA A 131 -15.11 -6.71 11.38
N GLU A 132 -15.82 -5.71 10.86
CA GLU A 132 -15.63 -5.20 9.50
C GLU A 132 -14.27 -4.50 9.36
N GLU A 133 -13.86 -3.70 10.35
CA GLU A 133 -12.54 -3.04 10.36
C GLU A 133 -11.40 -4.06 10.38
N GLU A 134 -11.49 -5.07 11.24
CA GLU A 134 -10.48 -6.13 11.32
C GLU A 134 -10.44 -6.96 10.04
N ALA A 135 -11.58 -7.29 9.45
CA ALA A 135 -11.64 -8.02 8.19
C ALA A 135 -11.03 -7.22 7.04
N LEU A 136 -11.26 -5.89 6.97
CA LEU A 136 -10.58 -5.01 6.01
C LEU A 136 -9.07 -5.01 6.20
N LEU A 137 -8.60 -4.94 7.45
CA LEU A 137 -7.17 -4.95 7.75
C LEU A 137 -6.49 -6.26 7.32
N VAL A 138 -7.09 -7.41 7.62
CA VAL A 138 -6.56 -8.73 7.18
C VAL A 138 -6.61 -8.86 5.65
N HIS A 139 -7.63 -8.31 5.00
CA HIS A 139 -7.70 -8.30 3.54
C HIS A 139 -6.58 -7.43 2.90
N ALA A 140 -6.22 -6.33 3.57
CA ALA A 140 -5.15 -5.44 3.15
C ALA A 140 -3.76 -6.08 3.38
N CYS A 141 -3.54 -6.63 4.57
CA CYS A 141 -2.33 -7.34 4.95
C CYS A 141 -2.63 -8.80 5.31
N SER A 142 -2.41 -9.68 4.34
CA SER A 142 -2.65 -11.12 4.50
C SER A 142 -1.47 -11.88 5.11
N GLN A 143 -0.37 -11.22 5.50
CA GLN A 143 0.81 -11.90 6.06
C GLN A 143 1.44 -11.12 7.23
N PRO A 144 0.65 -10.76 8.27
CA PRO A 144 1.19 -10.03 9.42
C PRO A 144 2.26 -10.86 10.15
N TRP A 145 3.12 -10.18 10.91
CA TRP A 145 4.13 -10.81 11.74
C TRP A 145 3.51 -11.83 12.72
N LYS A 146 4.07 -13.04 12.73
CA LYS A 146 3.76 -14.08 13.71
C LYS A 146 4.89 -14.18 14.72
N LYS A 147 4.58 -14.45 15.99
CA LYS A 147 5.60 -14.61 17.05
C LYS A 147 6.69 -15.63 16.69
N SER A 148 6.32 -16.69 15.98
CA SER A 148 7.25 -17.73 15.52
C SER A 148 8.26 -17.27 14.46
N LEU A 149 8.04 -16.10 13.83
CA LEU A 149 8.95 -15.52 12.83
C LEU A 149 9.95 -14.55 13.47
N LEU A 150 9.66 -14.07 14.69
CA LEU A 150 10.52 -13.11 15.38
C LEU A 150 11.79 -13.81 15.88
N LYS A 151 12.93 -13.15 15.69
CA LYS A 151 14.24 -13.59 16.18
C LYS A 151 14.92 -12.41 16.88
N PRO A 152 15.92 -12.66 17.74
CA PRO A 152 16.73 -11.59 18.31
C PRO A 152 17.32 -10.70 17.20
N LEU A 153 17.19 -9.38 17.38
CA LEU A 153 17.66 -8.38 16.43
C LEU A 153 19.16 -8.15 16.60
N VAL A 154 19.91 -8.24 15.50
CA VAL A 154 21.33 -7.87 15.44
C VAL A 154 21.45 -6.48 14.80
N LEU A 155 22.16 -5.56 15.44
CA LEU A 155 22.36 -4.21 14.92
C LEU A 155 23.78 -4.02 14.39
N PRO A 156 23.97 -3.20 13.34
CA PRO A 156 25.31 -2.85 12.87
C PRO A 156 26.04 -2.01 13.92
N GLU A 157 27.36 -2.18 14.01
CA GLU A 157 28.18 -1.30 14.85
C GLU A 157 28.22 0.12 14.27
N PRO A 158 28.19 1.17 15.12
CA PRO A 158 28.35 2.54 14.65
C PRO A 158 29.75 2.72 14.05
N ALA A 159 29.84 3.26 12.83
CA ALA A 159 31.11 3.39 12.14
C ALA A 159 32.01 4.47 12.78
N HIS A 160 31.48 5.66 13.13
CA HIS A 160 32.24 6.79 13.69
C HIS A 160 31.34 7.73 14.52
N ALA A 161 31.95 8.66 15.28
CA ALA A 161 31.24 9.72 16.00
C ALA A 161 30.33 10.53 15.05
N GLY A 162 29.04 10.64 15.40
CA GLY A 162 28.01 11.10 14.46
C GLY A 162 27.96 12.60 14.25
N ALA A 163 27.74 13.04 13.00
CA ALA A 163 27.41 14.43 12.68
C ALA A 163 26.05 14.81 13.27
N THR A 164 25.86 16.08 13.63
CA THR A 164 24.59 16.58 14.17
C THR A 164 23.59 16.86 13.06
N ALA A 165 22.35 16.45 13.25
CA ALA A 165 21.25 16.66 12.31
C ALA A 165 19.98 17.13 13.04
N PHE A 166 18.99 17.58 12.27
CA PHE A 166 17.64 17.85 12.75
C PHE A 166 16.62 17.13 11.86
N HIS A 167 15.42 16.91 12.38
CA HIS A 167 14.32 16.32 11.61
C HIS A 167 13.04 17.17 11.72
N VAL A 168 12.14 17.01 10.75
CA VAL A 168 10.86 17.74 10.69
C VAL A 168 9.74 16.74 10.40
N ASP A 169 8.93 16.44 11.41
CA ASP A 169 7.92 15.38 11.36
C ASP A 169 6.60 15.78 12.03
N PRO A 170 5.48 15.10 11.75
CA PRO A 170 4.25 15.28 12.52
C PRO A 170 4.47 15.09 14.03
N VAL A 171 3.69 15.83 14.83
CA VAL A 171 3.71 15.68 16.30
C VAL A 171 3.43 14.24 16.69
N GLY A 172 4.33 13.64 17.48
CA GLY A 172 4.20 12.26 17.96
C GLY A 172 4.68 11.17 17.00
N CYS A 173 5.27 11.53 15.85
CA CYS A 173 5.94 10.59 14.94
C CYS A 173 7.04 9.79 15.69
N LYS A 174 7.12 8.48 15.42
CA LYS A 174 8.11 7.57 16.04
C LYS A 174 8.95 6.80 15.04
N ASP A 175 8.49 6.71 13.80
CA ASP A 175 9.14 6.12 12.64
C ASP A 175 9.78 7.22 11.78
N ILE A 176 10.73 7.95 12.36
CA ILE A 176 11.45 9.05 11.71
C ILE A 176 12.44 8.42 10.71
N ASP A 177 12.12 8.57 9.42
CA ASP A 177 12.91 8.03 8.31
C ASP A 177 14.04 8.99 7.90
N ASP A 178 13.83 10.30 8.00
CA ASP A 178 14.70 11.32 7.42
C ASP A 178 15.20 12.39 8.41
N ALA A 179 16.38 12.92 8.14
CA ALA A 179 17.00 14.02 8.86
C ALA A 179 17.87 14.86 7.92
N ILE A 180 18.17 16.09 8.33
CA ILE A 180 18.89 17.08 7.53
C ILE A 180 20.05 17.67 8.34
N THR A 181 21.18 17.87 7.67
CA THR A 181 22.28 18.70 8.14
C THR A 181 22.55 19.81 7.12
N ILE A 182 22.74 21.03 7.60
CA ILE A 182 23.08 22.21 6.81
C ILE A 182 24.37 22.77 7.40
N ASP A 183 25.47 22.63 6.66
CA ASP A 183 26.77 23.19 7.02
C ASP A 183 27.01 24.47 6.21
N GLU A 184 27.08 25.62 6.87
CA GLU A 184 27.42 26.88 6.22
C GLU A 184 28.90 26.87 5.81
N LEU A 185 29.18 26.99 4.51
CA LEU A 185 30.54 27.02 3.95
C LEU A 185 31.03 28.45 3.64
N GLY A 186 30.23 29.48 3.96
CA GLY A 186 30.51 30.91 3.73
C GLY A 186 29.31 31.67 3.15
N ASP A 187 29.49 32.96 2.83
CA ASP A 187 28.39 33.90 2.46
C ASP A 187 27.55 33.50 1.23
N ARG A 188 28.02 32.57 0.38
CA ARG A 188 27.37 32.20 -0.89
C ARG A 188 27.13 30.71 -1.11
N THR A 189 27.67 29.84 -0.26
CA THR A 189 27.62 28.39 -0.45
C THR A 189 27.32 27.66 0.85
N ALA A 190 26.42 26.67 0.79
CA ALA A 190 26.13 25.76 1.90
C ALA A 190 26.30 24.31 1.45
N SER A 191 26.76 23.43 2.34
CA SER A 191 26.71 21.99 2.13
C SER A 191 25.45 21.44 2.78
N ILE A 192 24.64 20.76 1.98
CA ILE A 192 23.37 20.19 2.42
C ILE A 192 23.50 18.67 2.41
N HIS A 193 23.02 18.05 3.48
CA HIS A 193 22.99 16.62 3.62
C HIS A 193 21.56 16.17 3.94
N ILE A 194 21.00 15.33 3.07
CA ILE A 194 19.74 14.64 3.31
C ILE A 194 20.07 13.22 3.74
N HIS A 195 19.68 12.87 4.96
CA HIS A 195 19.97 11.59 5.60
C HIS A 195 18.70 10.75 5.66
N ILE A 196 18.75 9.51 5.18
CA ILE A 196 17.68 8.53 5.36
C ILE A 196 18.19 7.39 6.22
N ALA A 197 17.38 6.94 7.19
CA ALA A 197 17.67 5.79 8.04
C ALA A 197 18.18 4.59 7.22
N ASP A 198 19.32 4.02 7.62
CA ASP A 198 19.94 2.88 6.91
C ASP A 198 19.34 1.55 7.40
N VAL A 199 18.08 1.30 7.04
CA VAL A 199 17.39 0.04 7.33
C VAL A 199 18.05 -1.11 6.56
N ALA A 200 18.64 -0.84 5.40
CA ALA A 200 19.37 -1.82 4.60
C ALA A 200 20.52 -2.49 5.38
N ALA A 201 21.28 -1.74 6.18
CA ALA A 201 22.30 -2.30 7.07
C ALA A 201 21.72 -3.29 8.09
N VAL A 202 20.54 -3.01 8.65
CA VAL A 202 19.86 -3.91 9.59
C VAL A 202 19.33 -5.16 8.87
N LEU A 203 18.80 -5.02 7.66
CA LEU A 203 18.32 -6.15 6.85
C LEU A 203 19.43 -7.14 6.52
N ALA A 204 20.62 -6.65 6.16
CA ALA A 204 21.77 -7.49 5.82
C ALA A 204 22.15 -8.44 6.97
N LEU A 205 22.04 -7.98 8.22
CA LEU A 205 22.35 -8.77 9.42
C LEU A 205 21.19 -9.66 9.89
N ASN A 206 19.99 -9.45 9.35
CA ASN A 206 18.77 -10.11 9.82
C ASN A 206 17.90 -10.63 8.64
N PRO A 207 18.32 -11.69 7.93
CA PRO A 207 17.58 -12.20 6.76
C PRO A 207 16.12 -12.59 7.03
N TRP A 208 15.76 -12.87 8.27
CA TRP A 208 14.37 -13.15 8.69
C TRP A 208 13.44 -11.93 8.50
N LEU A 209 14.00 -10.72 8.42
CA LEU A 209 13.27 -9.49 8.12
C LEU A 209 12.77 -9.41 6.67
N ASN A 210 13.24 -10.27 5.76
CA ASN A 210 12.73 -10.33 4.38
C ASN A 210 11.23 -10.68 4.32
N HIS A 211 10.65 -11.22 5.40
CA HIS A 211 9.19 -11.36 5.55
C HIS A 211 8.44 -10.02 5.42
N ALA A 212 9.09 -8.89 5.75
CA ALA A 212 8.56 -7.55 5.54
C ALA A 212 8.17 -7.29 4.07
N GLY A 213 8.84 -7.92 3.10
CA GLY A 213 8.47 -7.82 1.69
C GLY A 213 7.08 -8.39 1.35
N ALA A 214 6.61 -9.39 2.11
CA ALA A 214 5.26 -9.93 1.96
C ALA A 214 4.17 -9.01 2.54
N ILE A 215 4.54 -8.14 3.48
CA ILE A 215 3.68 -7.08 4.04
C ILE A 215 3.74 -5.84 3.13
N GLY A 216 4.94 -5.48 2.67
CA GLY A 216 5.26 -4.47 1.66
C GLY A 216 5.20 -3.02 2.14
N GLN A 217 4.25 -2.67 3.02
CA GLN A 217 4.20 -1.34 3.65
C GLN A 217 3.38 -1.32 4.94
N THR A 218 3.68 -0.35 5.81
CA THR A 218 2.92 -0.10 7.05
C THR A 218 1.54 0.46 6.71
N ILE A 219 0.50 0.00 7.40
CA ILE A 219 -0.88 0.44 7.23
C ILE A 219 -1.27 1.31 8.42
N TYR A 220 -1.72 2.53 8.14
CA TYR A 220 -2.16 3.51 9.13
C TYR A 220 -3.68 3.71 9.07
N LYS A 221 -4.27 4.16 10.18
CA LYS A 221 -5.64 4.68 10.27
C LYS A 221 -5.62 5.84 11.24
N ASP A 222 -6.01 7.03 10.78
CA ASP A 222 -6.07 8.24 11.61
C ASP A 222 -4.75 8.55 12.35
N GLY A 223 -3.62 8.33 11.68
CA GLY A 223 -2.27 8.49 12.24
C GLY A 223 -1.76 7.31 13.08
N GLU A 224 -2.63 6.34 13.42
CA GLU A 224 -2.24 5.16 14.19
C GLU A 224 -1.85 3.98 13.32
N ILE A 225 -0.83 3.24 13.75
CA ILE A 225 -0.36 2.05 13.03
C ILE A 225 -1.30 0.87 13.30
N ARG A 226 -1.91 0.35 12.23
CA ARG A 226 -2.81 -0.81 12.25
C ARG A 226 -2.11 -2.10 11.87
N CYS A 227 -1.15 -2.03 10.95
CA CYS A 227 -0.29 -3.16 10.61
C CYS A 227 1.12 -2.67 10.32
N ARG A 228 2.11 -3.22 11.03
CA ARG A 228 3.51 -2.85 10.88
C ARG A 228 4.16 -3.63 9.75
N MET A 229 4.96 -2.95 8.92
CA MET A 229 5.83 -3.62 7.97
C MET A 229 6.98 -4.35 8.69
N PHE A 230 7.59 -3.69 9.68
CA PHE A 230 8.62 -4.29 10.54
C PHE A 230 8.11 -4.49 11.97
N PRO A 231 8.68 -5.43 12.75
CA PRO A 231 8.42 -5.49 14.19
C PRO A 231 8.79 -4.16 14.85
N LYS A 232 8.11 -3.83 15.95
CA LYS A 232 8.27 -2.55 16.65
C LYS A 232 9.73 -2.29 17.03
N GLU A 233 10.43 -3.33 17.49
CA GLU A 233 11.82 -3.27 17.93
C GLU A 233 12.77 -2.88 16.79
N VAL A 234 12.45 -3.28 15.55
CA VAL A 234 13.24 -2.94 14.36
C VAL A 234 12.99 -1.49 13.95
N GLU A 235 11.74 -1.06 13.98
CA GLU A 235 11.39 0.34 13.71
C GLU A 235 12.09 1.28 14.70
N GLU A 236 12.04 0.99 16.01
CA GLU A 236 12.71 1.79 17.05
C GLU A 236 14.24 1.78 16.92
N ALA A 237 14.82 0.67 16.46
CA ALA A 237 16.25 0.57 16.22
C ALA A 237 16.73 1.36 15.00
N CYS A 238 15.88 1.49 13.96
CA CYS A 238 16.23 2.20 12.73
C CYS A 238 15.86 3.68 12.75
N SER A 239 14.77 4.03 13.46
CA SER A 239 14.25 5.39 13.53
C SER A 239 15.30 6.36 14.04
N LEU A 240 15.35 7.54 13.42
CA LEU A 240 16.28 8.64 13.73
C LEU A 240 15.84 9.42 14.99
N LEU A 241 15.55 8.68 16.05
CA LEU A 241 15.10 9.23 17.33
C LEU A 241 16.18 10.17 17.93
N PRO A 242 15.77 11.28 18.56
CA PRO A 242 16.69 12.27 19.10
C PRO A 242 17.68 11.69 20.12
N GLY A 243 18.91 12.19 20.08
CA GLY A 243 19.98 11.83 21.01
C GLY A 243 20.64 10.47 20.75
N LEU A 244 20.11 9.65 19.84
CA LEU A 244 20.67 8.35 19.50
C LEU A 244 21.56 8.44 18.26
N GLU A 245 22.64 7.66 18.25
CA GLU A 245 23.46 7.49 17.06
C GLU A 245 22.82 6.45 16.14
N ARG A 246 22.69 6.84 14.86
CA ARG A 246 22.01 6.03 13.84
C ARG A 246 22.80 6.04 12.53
N PRO A 247 22.95 4.88 11.87
CA PRO A 247 23.48 4.81 10.52
C PRO A 247 22.46 5.36 9.53
N VAL A 248 22.95 6.10 8.53
CA VAL A 248 22.14 6.72 7.49
C VAL A 248 22.80 6.62 6.13
N LEU A 249 21.98 6.45 5.09
CA LEU A 249 22.38 6.69 3.72
C LEU A 249 22.16 8.17 3.41
N THR A 250 23.23 8.86 3.02
CA THR A 250 23.26 10.32 2.89
C THR A 250 23.47 10.74 1.44
N LEU A 251 22.59 11.62 0.96
CA LEU A 251 22.80 12.42 -0.24
C LEU A 251 23.35 13.79 0.15
N SER A 252 24.55 14.11 -0.31
CA SER A 252 25.22 15.40 -0.05
C SER A 252 25.31 16.21 -1.33
N PHE A 253 25.14 17.53 -1.24
CA PHE A 253 25.34 18.45 -2.37
C PHE A 253 25.75 19.84 -1.88
N GLU A 254 26.45 20.58 -2.73
CA GLU A 254 26.74 22.00 -2.52
C GLU A 254 25.61 22.85 -3.11
N TRP A 255 25.14 23.82 -2.34
CA TRP A 255 24.10 24.75 -2.72
C TRP A 255 24.68 26.15 -2.92
N ASP A 256 24.49 26.70 -4.13
CA ASP A 256 24.84 28.07 -4.46
C ASP A 256 23.62 28.99 -4.28
N MET A 257 23.72 29.95 -3.37
CA MET A 257 22.62 30.86 -3.03
C MET A 257 22.22 31.79 -4.18
N ALA A 258 23.12 32.08 -5.12
CA ALA A 258 22.86 32.94 -6.27
C ALA A 258 22.23 32.15 -7.42
N ASN A 259 22.81 31.01 -7.77
CA ASN A 259 22.35 30.19 -8.89
C ASN A 259 21.15 29.31 -8.56
N LYS A 260 20.86 29.08 -7.26
CA LYS A 260 19.75 28.25 -6.75
C LYS A 260 19.72 26.85 -7.36
N LEU A 261 20.90 26.27 -7.57
CA LEU A 261 21.05 24.94 -8.16
C LEU A 261 21.93 24.06 -7.28
N PRO A 262 21.55 22.78 -7.07
CA PRO A 262 22.38 21.82 -6.37
C PRO A 262 23.54 21.35 -7.27
N SER A 263 24.74 21.24 -6.71
CA SER A 263 25.94 20.79 -7.41
C SER A 263 26.72 19.76 -6.58
N LYS A 264 27.70 19.08 -7.21
CA LYS A 264 28.58 18.09 -6.55
C LYS A 264 27.82 17.05 -5.71
N ILE A 265 26.81 16.43 -6.31
CA ILE A 265 25.99 15.40 -5.69
C ILE A 265 26.85 14.18 -5.34
N ARG A 266 26.78 13.71 -4.09
CA ARG A 266 27.54 12.55 -3.58
C ARG A 266 26.68 11.70 -2.66
N TRP A 267 26.87 10.39 -2.76
CA TRP A 267 26.28 9.40 -1.86
C TRP A 267 27.32 8.91 -0.86
N SER A 268 26.93 8.72 0.39
CA SER A 268 27.82 8.17 1.43
C SER A 268 27.00 7.52 2.55
N GLN A 269 27.55 6.51 3.20
CA GLN A 269 27.05 6.04 4.49
C GLN A 269 27.66 6.91 5.59
N LYS A 270 26.84 7.36 6.54
CA LYS A 270 27.28 8.13 7.71
C LYS A 270 26.62 7.60 8.98
N THR A 271 27.15 7.99 10.13
CA THR A 271 26.44 7.95 11.40
C THR A 271 26.06 9.38 11.77
N ILE A 272 24.82 9.59 12.20
CA ILE A 272 24.34 10.89 12.67
C ILE A 272 23.75 10.78 14.06
N ARG A 273 23.68 11.91 14.75
CA ARG A 273 22.88 12.09 15.97
C ARG A 273 21.92 13.24 15.75
N VAL A 274 20.62 12.96 15.82
CA VAL A 274 19.60 13.99 15.75
C VAL A 274 19.61 14.79 17.06
N SER A 275 19.94 16.07 16.98
CA SER A 275 20.08 16.98 18.13
C SER A 275 18.92 17.96 18.27
N GLU A 276 18.18 18.20 17.19
CA GLU A 276 17.03 19.12 17.18
C GLU A 276 15.84 18.43 16.50
N SER A 277 14.63 18.66 17.03
CA SER A 277 13.38 18.03 16.58
C SER A 277 12.33 19.10 16.36
N TYR A 278 11.74 19.11 15.17
CA TYR A 278 10.73 20.08 14.82
C TYR A 278 9.47 19.39 14.30
N SER A 279 8.31 19.97 14.60
CA SER A 279 7.11 19.79 13.79
C SER A 279 7.07 20.77 12.62
N TYR A 280 6.18 20.51 11.66
CA TYR A 280 5.90 21.42 10.55
C TYR A 280 5.51 22.83 11.00
N GLU A 281 4.94 22.99 12.20
CA GLU A 281 4.58 24.29 12.77
C GLU A 281 5.78 24.94 13.49
N THR A 282 6.58 24.16 14.23
CA THR A 282 7.67 24.71 15.03
C THR A 282 8.92 25.05 14.22
N ILE A 283 9.10 24.44 13.04
CA ILE A 283 10.28 24.68 12.19
C ILE A 283 10.40 26.14 11.75
N TYR A 284 9.28 26.86 11.61
CA TYR A 284 9.26 28.28 11.25
C TYR A 284 10.01 29.18 12.24
N SER A 285 10.09 28.78 13.51
CA SER A 285 10.83 29.52 14.56
C SER A 285 12.29 29.08 14.70
N SER A 286 12.73 28.09 13.93
CA SER A 286 14.10 27.60 13.95
C SER A 286 15.05 28.51 13.16
N LYS A 287 16.35 28.39 13.45
CA LYS A 287 17.41 28.99 12.62
C LYS A 287 17.47 28.42 11.20
N TRP A 288 16.83 27.28 10.93
CA TRP A 288 16.88 26.57 9.66
C TRP A 288 15.78 26.99 8.67
N ALA A 289 14.72 27.65 9.14
CA ALA A 289 13.52 27.94 8.34
C ALA A 289 13.83 28.63 7.00
N THR A 290 14.58 29.75 7.06
CA THR A 290 14.92 30.54 5.88
C THR A 290 15.76 29.74 4.88
N ALA A 291 16.77 29.02 5.36
CA ALA A 291 17.64 28.21 4.49
C ALA A 291 16.87 27.07 3.84
N LEU A 292 16.07 26.32 4.61
CA LEU A 292 15.24 25.23 4.11
C LEU A 292 14.26 25.71 3.04
N GLN A 293 13.55 26.81 3.31
CA GLN A 293 12.62 27.39 2.35
C GLN A 293 13.31 27.77 1.05
N GLN A 294 14.46 28.45 1.13
CA GLN A 294 15.21 28.89 -0.04
C GLN A 294 15.73 27.71 -0.87
N ILE A 295 16.27 26.68 -0.22
CA ILE A 295 16.78 25.49 -0.87
C ILE A 295 15.64 24.72 -1.53
N ALA A 296 14.58 24.43 -0.80
CA ALA A 296 13.43 23.69 -1.33
C ALA A 296 12.77 24.45 -2.48
N SER A 297 12.57 25.77 -2.34
CA SER A 297 12.00 26.59 -3.43
C SER A 297 12.89 26.63 -4.67
N GLY A 298 14.21 26.67 -4.48
CA GLY A 298 15.17 26.62 -5.59
C GLY A 298 15.14 25.27 -6.32
N ILE A 299 15.09 24.16 -5.58
CA ILE A 299 14.96 22.81 -6.14
C ILE A 299 13.63 22.66 -6.90
N ALA A 300 12.53 23.14 -6.31
CA ALA A 300 11.20 23.09 -6.95
C ALA A 300 11.07 24.02 -8.17
N GLY A 301 11.97 25.00 -8.32
CA GLY A 301 11.84 26.06 -9.32
C GLY A 301 10.67 27.01 -9.09
N ARG A 302 10.07 26.99 -7.89
CA ARG A 302 8.94 27.84 -7.49
C ARG A 302 9.01 28.14 -5.99
N GLU A 303 8.44 29.27 -5.57
CA GLU A 303 8.37 29.61 -4.15
C GLU A 303 7.44 28.66 -3.39
N LEU A 304 7.92 28.14 -2.26
CA LEU A 304 7.18 27.26 -1.35
C LEU A 304 6.97 27.96 -0.01
N ALA A 305 5.71 28.12 0.41
CA ALA A 305 5.36 28.77 1.68
C ALA A 305 5.15 27.77 2.84
N ASP A 306 4.68 26.56 2.52
CA ASP A 306 4.35 25.52 3.50
C ASP A 306 5.59 24.66 3.82
N SER A 307 5.88 24.46 5.09
CA SER A 307 6.99 23.61 5.54
C SER A 307 6.81 22.14 5.18
N HIS A 308 5.57 21.66 4.99
CA HIS A 308 5.30 20.34 4.43
C HIS A 308 5.88 20.22 3.01
N ASP A 309 5.70 21.27 2.20
CA ASP A 309 6.23 21.29 0.83
C ASP A 309 7.76 21.37 0.83
N TRP A 310 8.38 22.03 1.82
CA TRP A 310 9.85 22.09 1.91
C TRP A 310 10.46 20.70 2.06
N ILE A 311 9.94 19.92 3.02
CA ILE A 311 10.42 18.55 3.26
C ILE A 311 10.04 17.64 2.10
N ALA A 312 8.81 17.76 1.58
CA ALA A 312 8.38 16.98 0.43
C ALA A 312 9.30 17.17 -0.79
N GLU A 313 9.71 18.40 -1.08
CA GLU A 313 10.60 18.69 -2.21
C GLU A 313 12.00 18.10 -2.01
N LEU A 314 12.57 18.19 -0.80
CA LEU A 314 13.86 17.56 -0.49
C LEU A 314 13.79 16.04 -0.66
N MET A 315 12.68 15.41 -0.24
CA MET A 315 12.47 13.98 -0.44
C MET A 315 12.25 13.61 -1.90
N ILE A 316 11.52 14.42 -2.68
CA ILE A 316 11.37 14.26 -4.12
C ILE A 316 12.74 14.33 -4.80
N PHE A 317 13.56 15.31 -4.44
CA PHE A 317 14.92 15.45 -4.96
C PHE A 317 15.79 14.24 -4.63
N TYR A 318 15.81 13.78 -3.38
CA TYR A 318 16.53 12.57 -2.98
C TYR A 318 16.10 11.36 -3.80
N ASN A 319 14.79 11.14 -3.91
CA ASN A 319 14.20 10.06 -4.69
C ASN A 319 14.57 10.14 -6.18
N ALA A 320 14.56 11.35 -6.76
CA ALA A 320 14.93 11.55 -8.16
C ALA A 320 16.43 11.28 -8.40
N GLN A 321 17.32 11.65 -7.49
CA GLN A 321 18.74 11.32 -7.61
C GLN A 321 18.98 9.82 -7.43
N ALA A 322 18.33 9.18 -6.46
CA ALA A 322 18.39 7.72 -6.28
C ALA A 322 17.95 7.00 -7.56
N ALA A 323 16.83 7.44 -8.14
CA ALA A 323 16.28 6.84 -9.35
C ALA A 323 17.23 6.92 -10.56
N LYS A 324 18.00 8.01 -10.69
CA LYS A 324 19.02 8.14 -11.75
C LYS A 324 20.12 7.09 -11.60
N GLU A 325 20.63 6.89 -10.38
CA GLU A 325 21.69 5.90 -10.15
C GLU A 325 21.16 4.47 -10.33
N LEU A 326 19.97 4.18 -9.81
CA LEU A 326 19.31 2.89 -10.00
C LEU A 326 19.06 2.56 -11.48
N LYS A 327 18.59 3.55 -12.25
CA LYS A 327 18.38 3.39 -13.70
C LYS A 327 19.69 3.15 -14.45
N ARG A 328 20.77 3.87 -14.12
CA ARG A 328 22.10 3.65 -14.71
C ARG A 328 22.63 2.25 -14.41
N ALA A 329 22.44 1.77 -13.19
CA ALA A 329 22.84 0.44 -12.76
C ALA A 329 21.94 -0.68 -13.32
N SER A 330 20.77 -0.35 -13.86
CA SER A 330 19.70 -1.32 -14.18
C SER A 330 19.28 -2.16 -12.96
N MET A 331 19.23 -1.54 -11.78
CA MET A 331 18.92 -2.18 -10.49
C MET A 331 17.76 -1.51 -9.76
N GLY A 332 17.20 -2.19 -8.75
CA GLY A 332 16.17 -1.65 -7.87
C GLY A 332 14.78 -1.59 -8.48
N ILE A 333 13.96 -0.70 -7.97
CA ILE A 333 12.53 -0.55 -8.30
C ILE A 333 12.25 0.93 -8.57
N LEU A 334 11.82 1.24 -9.79
CA LEU A 334 11.43 2.58 -10.18
C LEU A 334 9.93 2.78 -9.99
N ARG A 335 9.47 4.04 -10.02
CA ARG A 335 8.07 4.42 -9.90
C ARG A 335 7.69 5.38 -11.02
N ARG A 336 6.67 5.00 -11.79
CA ARG A 336 6.13 5.78 -12.90
C ARG A 336 4.73 6.28 -12.61
N HIS A 337 4.33 7.30 -13.36
CA HIS A 337 2.98 7.83 -13.35
C HIS A 337 2.66 8.36 -14.75
N SER A 338 1.78 7.65 -15.45
CA SER A 338 1.35 8.03 -16.79
C SER A 338 0.55 9.34 -16.79
N PRO A 339 0.54 10.08 -17.91
CA PRO A 339 -0.33 11.24 -18.05
C PRO A 339 -1.83 10.87 -17.92
N PRO A 340 -2.69 11.86 -17.60
CA PRO A 340 -4.13 11.73 -17.71
C PRO A 340 -4.54 11.33 -19.13
N GLU A 341 -5.74 10.76 -19.30
CA GLU A 341 -6.23 10.42 -20.64
C GLU A 341 -6.47 11.70 -21.46
N GLU A 342 -5.92 11.74 -22.68
CA GLU A 342 -6.06 12.86 -23.61
C GLU A 342 -7.52 13.04 -24.05
N GLY A 343 -7.97 14.29 -24.14
CA GLY A 343 -9.31 14.64 -24.60
C GLY A 343 -10.43 14.48 -23.56
N ALA A 344 -10.14 13.99 -22.34
CA ALA A 344 -11.13 13.91 -21.27
C ALA A 344 -11.43 15.30 -20.69
N VAL A 345 -12.56 15.88 -21.08
CA VAL A 345 -13.10 17.10 -20.46
C VAL A 345 -13.89 16.71 -19.22
N LEU A 346 -13.31 16.97 -18.04
CA LEU A 346 -14.02 16.77 -16.78
C LEU A 346 -14.93 17.97 -16.49
N PRO A 347 -16.17 17.74 -16.00
CA PRO A 347 -17.01 18.81 -15.48
C PRO A 347 -16.33 19.55 -14.31
N GLU A 348 -16.63 20.84 -14.15
CA GLU A 348 -16.01 21.70 -13.11
C GLU A 348 -16.21 21.16 -11.68
N TRP A 349 -17.35 20.53 -11.41
CA TRP A 349 -17.68 19.95 -10.10
C TRP A 349 -16.93 18.65 -9.79
N LEU A 350 -16.31 18.00 -10.79
CA LEU A 350 -15.60 16.73 -10.62
C LEU A 350 -14.09 17.00 -10.43
N PRO A 351 -13.47 16.53 -9.33
CA PRO A 351 -12.07 16.82 -9.10
C PRO A 351 -11.16 16.29 -10.22
N LYS A 352 -10.19 17.11 -10.63
CA LYS A 352 -9.25 16.78 -11.72
C LYS A 352 -8.50 15.46 -11.54
N PHE A 353 -8.23 15.09 -10.28
CA PHE A 353 -7.54 13.83 -9.96
C PHE A 353 -8.32 12.58 -10.38
N MET A 354 -9.62 12.70 -10.70
CA MET A 354 -10.43 11.61 -11.22
C MET A 354 -9.97 11.14 -12.62
N ASN A 355 -9.26 11.99 -13.37
CA ASN A 355 -8.65 11.63 -14.65
C ASN A 355 -7.19 11.13 -14.51
N TYR A 356 -6.65 11.08 -13.28
CA TYR A 356 -5.26 10.67 -13.08
C TYR A 356 -5.15 9.16 -12.94
N LYS A 357 -4.14 8.57 -13.59
CA LYS A 357 -3.81 7.16 -13.41
C LYS A 357 -3.08 6.97 -12.09
N ALA A 358 -3.23 5.81 -11.46
CA ALA A 358 -2.49 5.54 -10.24
C ALA A 358 -1.00 5.34 -10.57
N GLY A 359 -0.11 5.98 -9.81
CA GLY A 359 1.32 5.70 -9.92
C GLY A 359 1.63 4.25 -9.54
N GLU A 360 2.57 3.64 -10.25
CA GLU A 360 2.91 2.22 -10.12
C GLU A 360 4.42 2.01 -10.14
N TYR A 361 4.86 0.96 -9.47
CA TYR A 361 6.23 0.50 -9.56
C TYR A 361 6.49 -0.17 -10.91
N CYS A 362 7.72 -0.01 -11.41
CA CYS A 362 8.20 -0.63 -12.64
C CYS A 362 9.65 -1.12 -12.45
N GLY A 363 10.06 -2.08 -13.27
CA GLY A 363 11.44 -2.57 -13.26
C GLY A 363 12.40 -1.52 -13.82
N PRO A 364 13.68 -1.56 -13.43
CA PRO A 364 14.67 -0.55 -13.81
C PRO A 364 15.01 -0.59 -15.31
N THR A 365 14.78 -1.73 -15.96
CA THR A 365 14.95 -1.92 -17.40
C THR A 365 13.75 -1.48 -18.24
N SER A 366 12.66 -1.01 -17.62
CA SER A 366 11.48 -0.54 -18.36
C SER A 366 11.80 0.71 -19.19
N ASP A 367 11.20 0.83 -20.38
CA ASP A 367 11.33 2.03 -21.23
C ASP A 367 10.49 3.20 -20.70
N ASP A 368 9.26 2.91 -20.27
CA ASP A 368 8.36 3.89 -19.66
C ASP A 368 8.57 3.95 -18.14
N VAL A 369 9.40 4.89 -17.70
CA VAL A 369 9.79 5.13 -16.29
C VAL A 369 9.52 6.56 -15.82
N ALA A 370 8.90 7.39 -16.67
CA ALA A 370 8.66 8.78 -16.37
C ALA A 370 7.53 8.97 -15.35
N HIS A 371 7.63 10.03 -14.55
CA HIS A 371 6.62 10.38 -13.57
C HIS A 371 5.97 11.71 -13.94
N TRP A 372 4.87 11.65 -14.69
CA TRP A 372 4.16 12.83 -15.20
C TRP A 372 3.76 13.80 -14.09
N GLY A 373 3.20 13.30 -12.98
CA GLY A 373 2.70 14.17 -11.90
C GLY A 373 3.80 14.92 -11.14
N LEU A 374 5.05 14.47 -11.23
CA LEU A 374 6.21 15.09 -10.57
C LEU A 374 7.16 15.72 -11.59
N GLN A 375 6.84 15.66 -12.89
CA GLN A 375 7.67 16.16 -13.98
C GLN A 375 9.12 15.63 -13.96
N HIS A 376 9.32 14.40 -13.47
CA HIS A 376 10.62 13.75 -13.43
C HIS A 376 10.74 12.67 -14.52
N PRO A 377 11.85 12.64 -15.29
CA PRO A 377 12.05 11.63 -16.34
C PRO A 377 12.29 10.23 -15.77
N VAL A 378 12.74 10.14 -14.52
CA VAL A 378 12.92 8.89 -13.78
C VAL A 378 12.69 9.18 -12.30
N TYR A 379 11.97 8.30 -11.61
CA TYR A 379 11.64 8.45 -10.19
C TYR A 379 11.58 7.10 -9.48
N CYS A 380 11.78 7.09 -8.16
CA CYS A 380 11.66 5.91 -7.32
C CYS A 380 11.20 6.31 -5.91
N HIS A 381 11.08 5.33 -5.01
CA HIS A 381 10.95 5.60 -3.58
C HIS A 381 12.17 5.08 -2.83
N ALA A 382 12.79 5.90 -2.00
CA ALA A 382 14.01 5.60 -1.27
C ALA A 382 14.13 6.39 0.06
N THR A 383 13.09 7.12 0.46
CA THR A 383 13.09 8.05 1.61
C THR A 383 12.26 7.58 2.80
N SER A 384 11.63 6.40 2.73
CA SER A 384 10.81 5.88 3.82
C SER A 384 10.96 4.37 4.04
N PRO A 385 12.19 3.87 4.25
CA PRO A 385 12.48 2.45 4.38
C PRO A 385 11.84 1.80 5.62
N ILE A 386 11.53 2.52 6.69
CA ILE A 386 10.90 1.93 7.89
C ILE A 386 9.47 1.46 7.57
N ARG A 387 8.80 2.12 6.60
CA ARG A 387 7.37 1.90 6.29
C ARG A 387 7.09 1.42 4.86
N ARG A 388 8.08 1.34 3.98
CA ARG A 388 7.92 0.85 2.59
C ARG A 388 9.07 -0.07 2.17
N TRP A 389 8.72 -1.26 1.68
CA TRP A 389 9.70 -2.26 1.26
C TRP A 389 10.45 -1.88 -0.02
N ALA A 390 9.80 -1.15 -0.94
CA ALA A 390 10.45 -0.67 -2.15
C ALA A 390 11.67 0.22 -1.84
N ASP A 391 11.56 1.05 -0.80
CA ASP A 391 12.64 1.91 -0.31
C ASP A 391 13.79 1.07 0.26
N CYS A 392 13.51 -0.02 0.99
CA CYS A 392 14.54 -0.95 1.48
C CYS A 392 15.33 -1.59 0.34
N ILE A 393 14.63 -2.09 -0.70
CA ILE A 393 15.28 -2.68 -1.88
C ILE A 393 16.13 -1.63 -2.59
N ASN A 394 15.61 -0.43 -2.77
CA ASN A 394 16.35 0.66 -3.42
C ASN A 394 17.58 1.07 -2.62
N GLN A 395 17.51 1.14 -1.29
CA GLN A 395 18.68 1.37 -0.45
C GLN A 395 19.73 0.27 -0.61
N LEU A 396 19.35 -1.01 -0.56
CA LEU A 396 20.28 -2.12 -0.77
C LEU A 396 20.96 -2.01 -2.15
N CYS A 397 20.22 -1.69 -3.20
CA CYS A 397 20.78 -1.47 -4.54
C CYS A 397 21.73 -0.27 -4.60
N LEU A 398 21.40 0.86 -3.95
CA LEU A 398 22.29 2.03 -3.89
C LEU A 398 23.58 1.71 -3.12
N LYS A 399 23.51 0.98 -2.01
CA LYS A 399 24.68 0.57 -1.23
C LYS A 399 25.58 -0.37 -2.04
N HIS A 400 24.99 -1.36 -2.71
CA HIS A 400 25.74 -2.24 -3.60
C HIS A 400 26.42 -1.48 -4.75
N HIS A 401 25.65 -0.67 -5.48
CA HIS A 401 26.13 -0.03 -6.71
C HIS A 401 27.08 1.13 -6.44
N ILE A 402 26.76 1.99 -5.47
CA ILE A 402 27.47 3.25 -5.26
C ILE A 402 28.55 3.13 -4.20
N LEU A 403 28.30 2.38 -3.13
CA LEU A 403 29.26 2.21 -2.03
C LEU A 403 30.14 0.97 -2.20
N GLY A 404 29.85 0.11 -3.19
CA GLY A 404 30.61 -1.11 -3.46
C GLY A 404 30.47 -2.17 -2.38
N GLU A 405 29.38 -2.10 -1.58
CA GLU A 405 29.15 -3.03 -0.49
C GLU A 405 28.65 -4.38 -1.00
N ASP A 406 29.14 -5.46 -0.39
CA ASP A 406 28.66 -6.81 -0.64
C ASP A 406 27.36 -7.05 0.15
N VAL A 407 26.24 -6.58 -0.41
CA VAL A 407 24.90 -6.72 0.17
C VAL A 407 24.04 -7.67 -0.66
N VAL A 408 23.35 -8.58 0.03
CA VAL A 408 22.38 -9.48 -0.59
C VAL A 408 21.07 -8.73 -0.80
N ILE A 409 20.64 -8.59 -2.06
CA ILE A 409 19.35 -7.99 -2.41
C ILE A 409 18.28 -9.10 -2.39
N PRO A 410 17.25 -9.01 -1.53
CA PRO A 410 16.18 -9.99 -1.52
C PRO A 410 15.44 -10.06 -2.86
N GLU A 411 15.02 -11.27 -3.23
CA GLU A 411 14.11 -11.45 -4.36
C GLU A 411 12.81 -10.65 -4.13
N HIS A 412 12.35 -9.95 -5.16
CA HIS A 412 11.18 -9.10 -5.07
C HIS A 412 10.42 -9.09 -6.40
N SER A 413 9.12 -8.84 -6.32
CA SER A 413 8.23 -8.76 -7.46
C SER A 413 7.57 -7.38 -7.52
N VAL A 414 7.84 -6.63 -8.58
CA VAL A 414 7.19 -5.34 -8.85
C VAL A 414 5.66 -5.49 -8.93
N LYS A 415 5.19 -6.58 -9.54
CA LYS A 415 3.76 -6.92 -9.63
C LYS A 415 3.15 -7.08 -8.24
N ASP A 416 3.86 -7.74 -7.33
CA ASP A 416 3.40 -7.99 -5.97
C ASP A 416 3.33 -6.71 -5.15
N LEU A 417 4.34 -5.85 -5.26
CA LEU A 417 4.36 -4.54 -4.61
C LEU A 417 3.23 -3.64 -5.11
N ASN A 418 2.95 -3.65 -6.41
CA ASN A 418 1.79 -2.93 -6.96
C ASN A 418 0.46 -3.49 -6.44
N LEU A 419 0.34 -4.81 -6.30
CA LEU A 419 -0.85 -5.45 -5.72
C LEU A 419 -1.01 -5.12 -4.23
N ILE A 420 0.07 -5.06 -3.47
CA ILE A 420 0.06 -4.62 -2.06
C ILE A 420 -0.38 -3.16 -1.98
N GLY A 421 0.26 -2.26 -2.73
CA GLY A 421 -0.12 -0.84 -2.74
C GLY A 421 -1.58 -0.61 -3.14
N LYS A 422 -2.11 -1.40 -4.09
CA LYS A 422 -3.52 -1.36 -4.46
C LYS A 422 -4.44 -1.81 -3.31
N ARG A 423 -4.05 -2.83 -2.55
CA ARG A 423 -4.81 -3.34 -1.39
C ARG A 423 -4.83 -2.32 -0.25
N VAL A 424 -3.71 -1.67 0.04
CA VAL A 424 -3.66 -0.64 1.10
C VAL A 424 -4.46 0.60 0.73
N ARG A 425 -4.35 1.11 -0.51
CA ARG A 425 -5.24 2.20 -0.99
C ARG A 425 -6.71 1.81 -0.95
N ALA A 426 -7.02 0.54 -1.24
CA ALA A 426 -8.37 0.03 -1.10
C ALA A 426 -8.81 0.05 0.37
N TYR A 427 -7.97 -0.40 1.30
CA TYR A 427 -8.24 -0.33 2.74
C TYR A 427 -8.53 1.08 3.23
N GLU A 428 -7.69 2.06 2.92
CA GLU A 428 -7.87 3.47 3.33
C GLU A 428 -9.19 4.05 2.81
N ARG A 429 -9.57 3.72 1.58
CA ARG A 429 -10.87 4.10 1.03
C ARG A 429 -12.01 3.35 1.71
N ASP A 430 -11.85 2.05 1.91
CA ASP A 430 -12.90 1.13 2.32
C ASP A 430 -13.21 1.28 3.83
N ILE A 431 -12.21 1.59 4.67
CA ILE A 431 -12.38 1.88 6.10
C ILE A 431 -13.19 3.14 6.34
N PHE A 432 -13.00 4.17 5.51
CA PHE A 432 -13.83 5.38 5.53
C PHE A 432 -15.31 5.02 5.35
N PHE A 433 -15.63 4.16 4.37
CA PHE A 433 -17.01 3.73 4.14
C PHE A 433 -17.54 2.86 5.27
N VAL A 434 -16.74 1.95 5.82
CA VAL A 434 -17.16 1.15 6.96
C VAL A 434 -17.51 2.05 8.15
N ASN A 435 -16.69 3.04 8.47
CA ASN A 435 -16.97 4.02 9.52
C ASN A 435 -18.22 4.85 9.22
N MET A 436 -18.28 5.44 8.02
CA MET A 436 -19.38 6.32 7.63
C MET A 436 -20.72 5.59 7.62
N VAL A 437 -20.78 4.43 7.00
CA VAL A 437 -22.05 3.75 6.75
C VAL A 437 -22.52 3.04 8.03
N LEU A 438 -21.62 2.50 8.86
CA LEU A 438 -22.00 1.94 10.17
C LEU A 438 -22.28 3.02 11.25
N SER A 439 -21.86 4.27 11.04
CA SER A 439 -22.22 5.39 11.93
C SER A 439 -23.68 5.85 11.81
N GLY A 440 -24.43 5.33 10.83
CA GLY A 440 -25.86 5.61 10.63
C GLY A 440 -26.19 6.11 9.22
N GLU A 441 -27.48 6.31 8.97
CA GLU A 441 -28.00 6.86 7.72
C GLU A 441 -27.49 8.30 7.51
N LYS A 442 -27.08 8.61 6.27
CA LYS A 442 -26.63 9.96 5.88
C LYS A 442 -27.39 10.41 4.65
N VAL A 443 -27.88 11.64 4.65
CA VAL A 443 -28.36 12.31 3.44
C VAL A 443 -27.17 12.99 2.79
N VAL A 444 -26.95 12.71 1.51
CA VAL A 444 -25.84 13.30 0.75
C VAL A 444 -26.31 13.86 -0.57
N GLU A 445 -25.57 14.85 -1.06
CA GLU A 445 -25.63 15.29 -2.44
C GLU A 445 -24.55 14.59 -3.24
N ALA A 446 -24.92 14.14 -4.42
CA ALA A 446 -24.04 13.43 -5.33
C ALA A 446 -24.29 13.84 -6.78
N HIS A 447 -23.37 13.48 -7.66
CA HIS A 447 -23.51 13.65 -9.11
C HIS A 447 -23.34 12.31 -9.80
N LEU A 448 -24.21 11.98 -10.76
CA LEU A 448 -24.02 10.79 -11.59
C LEU A 448 -22.81 10.98 -12.52
N VAL A 449 -21.81 10.10 -12.42
CA VAL A 449 -20.55 10.21 -13.18
C VAL A 449 -20.46 9.19 -14.30
N GLN A 450 -21.03 7.99 -14.10
CA GLN A 450 -20.92 6.92 -15.09
C GLN A 450 -22.09 5.94 -14.97
N LYS A 451 -22.76 5.64 -16.09
CA LYS A 451 -23.65 4.48 -16.24
C LYS A 451 -22.79 3.27 -16.65
N MET A 452 -22.66 2.27 -15.79
CA MET A 452 -21.77 1.11 -16.06
C MET A 452 -22.49 0.01 -16.83
N ASP A 453 -23.66 -0.42 -16.33
CA ASP A 453 -24.54 -1.40 -16.96
C ASP A 453 -25.98 -1.19 -16.47
N ARG A 454 -26.94 -2.01 -16.94
CA ARG A 454 -28.37 -1.93 -16.59
C ARG A 454 -28.67 -1.98 -15.08
N ARG A 455 -27.71 -2.37 -14.24
CA ARG A 455 -27.88 -2.56 -12.80
C ARG A 455 -26.89 -1.75 -11.97
N ARG A 456 -25.95 -1.03 -12.57
CA ARG A 456 -24.85 -0.36 -11.84
C ARG A 456 -24.54 1.01 -12.42
N GLU A 457 -24.46 1.97 -11.52
CA GLU A 457 -24.10 3.35 -11.81
C GLU A 457 -23.06 3.84 -10.80
N ARG A 458 -22.28 4.86 -11.15
CA ARG A 458 -21.28 5.47 -10.26
C ARG A 458 -21.64 6.92 -9.99
N ILE A 459 -21.72 7.26 -8.72
CA ILE A 459 -22.03 8.60 -8.24
C ILE A 459 -20.85 9.17 -7.46
N TRP A 460 -20.61 10.46 -7.63
CA TRP A 460 -19.62 11.22 -6.90
C TRP A 460 -20.29 11.94 -5.72
N VAL A 461 -19.89 11.61 -4.49
CA VAL A 461 -20.40 12.27 -3.29
C VAL A 461 -19.41 13.34 -2.86
N SER A 462 -19.73 14.61 -3.16
CA SER A 462 -18.83 15.74 -2.94
C SER A 462 -18.43 15.90 -1.48
N ALA A 463 -19.38 15.77 -0.55
CA ALA A 463 -19.13 15.87 0.90
C ALA A 463 -18.13 14.84 1.42
N TRP A 464 -17.96 13.73 0.70
CA TRP A 464 -17.03 12.66 1.07
C TRP A 464 -15.75 12.71 0.25
N ASN A 465 -15.72 13.48 -0.84
CA ASN A 465 -14.67 13.43 -1.84
C ASN A 465 -14.43 11.99 -2.33
N ARG A 466 -15.51 11.23 -2.58
CA ARG A 466 -15.45 9.81 -2.94
C ARG A 466 -16.49 9.41 -3.99
N MET A 467 -16.10 8.42 -4.79
CA MET A 467 -16.96 7.73 -5.75
C MET A 467 -17.60 6.50 -5.13
N ILE A 468 -18.90 6.29 -5.38
CA ILE A 468 -19.66 5.13 -4.91
C ILE A 468 -20.31 4.46 -6.11
N THR A 469 -20.31 3.13 -6.13
CA THR A 469 -21.10 2.35 -7.09
C THR A 469 -22.45 2.01 -6.47
N ILE A 470 -23.53 2.52 -7.05
CA ILE A 470 -24.91 2.23 -6.66
C ILE A 470 -25.48 1.12 -7.57
N ARG A 471 -26.53 0.44 -7.10
CA ARG A 471 -27.05 -0.75 -7.77
C ARG A 471 -28.58 -0.75 -7.87
N ASN A 472 -29.09 -1.12 -9.04
CA ASN A 472 -30.52 -1.25 -9.34
C ASN A 472 -31.34 0.01 -9.01
N VAL A 473 -30.74 1.17 -9.22
CA VAL A 473 -31.36 2.48 -9.05
C VAL A 473 -30.96 3.27 -10.28
N ASP A 474 -31.94 3.81 -11.00
CA ASP A 474 -31.72 4.81 -12.04
C ASP A 474 -31.82 6.18 -11.37
N VAL A 475 -30.74 6.93 -11.40
CA VAL A 475 -30.66 8.24 -10.75
C VAL A 475 -30.73 9.41 -11.72
N GLY A 476 -31.02 9.16 -13.00
CA GLY A 476 -31.17 10.21 -14.02
C GLY A 476 -30.02 10.26 -15.01
N GLU A 477 -29.66 11.45 -15.47
CA GLU A 477 -28.67 11.63 -16.56
C GLU A 477 -27.25 11.91 -16.08
N LEU A 478 -26.27 11.65 -16.95
CA LEU A 478 -24.85 11.93 -16.63
C LEU A 478 -24.66 13.40 -16.26
N GLY A 479 -23.99 13.64 -15.13
CA GLY A 479 -23.76 14.96 -14.55
C GLY A 479 -24.90 15.51 -13.72
N GLU A 480 -26.06 14.84 -13.66
CA GLU A 480 -27.19 15.28 -12.86
C GLU A 480 -26.86 15.23 -11.36
N GLN A 481 -27.19 16.32 -10.66
CA GLN A 481 -27.11 16.39 -9.21
C GLN A 481 -28.31 15.66 -8.60
N ILE A 482 -28.01 14.75 -7.69
CA ILE A 482 -28.98 13.89 -7.03
C ILE A 482 -28.81 14.01 -5.53
N ARG A 483 -29.94 14.01 -4.82
CA ARG A 483 -29.96 13.95 -3.36
C ARG A 483 -30.47 12.58 -2.96
N GLY A 484 -29.78 11.94 -2.03
CA GLY A 484 -30.18 10.60 -1.61
C GLY A 484 -29.70 10.22 -0.22
N ARG A 485 -30.31 9.17 0.30
CA ARG A 485 -29.94 8.54 1.56
C ARG A 485 -28.94 7.44 1.30
N VAL A 486 -27.86 7.42 2.08
CA VAL A 486 -26.90 6.32 2.11
C VAL A 486 -27.00 5.60 3.44
N PHE A 487 -27.20 4.28 3.40
CA PHE A 487 -27.31 3.43 4.58
C PHE A 487 -26.77 2.02 4.34
N VAL A 488 -26.59 1.25 5.44
CA VAL A 488 -26.15 -0.16 5.39
C VAL A 488 -27.36 -1.09 5.34
N LYS A 489 -27.46 -1.92 4.30
CA LYS A 489 -28.35 -3.09 4.29
C LYS A 489 -27.61 -4.34 4.77
N MET A 490 -27.74 -4.67 6.05
CA MET A 490 -26.99 -5.74 6.72
C MET A 490 -27.18 -7.15 6.14
N GLY A 491 -28.23 -7.39 5.33
CA GLY A 491 -28.51 -8.69 4.71
C GLY A 491 -27.68 -9.05 3.46
N GLN A 492 -26.72 -8.21 3.03
CA GLN A 492 -25.94 -8.46 1.80
C GLN A 492 -24.59 -9.13 2.07
N ARG A 493 -24.21 -10.04 1.16
CA ARG A 493 -23.02 -10.94 1.20
C ARG A 493 -21.65 -10.26 1.10
N ASN A 494 -21.59 -8.96 0.87
CA ASN A 494 -20.33 -8.22 0.79
C ASN A 494 -20.60 -6.83 1.34
N TRP A 495 -19.73 -6.31 2.20
CA TRP A 495 -19.90 -5.01 2.83
C TRP A 495 -20.09 -3.89 1.79
N LYS A 496 -19.43 -3.95 0.62
CA LYS A 496 -19.64 -3.00 -0.50
C LYS A 496 -21.06 -3.07 -1.06
N ARG A 497 -21.68 -4.25 -1.03
CA ARG A 497 -23.08 -4.45 -1.44
C ARG A 497 -24.07 -3.99 -0.37
N ARG A 498 -23.61 -3.77 0.86
CA ARG A 498 -24.46 -3.26 1.93
C ARG A 498 -24.63 -1.75 1.83
N ILE A 499 -23.72 -1.03 1.18
CA ILE A 499 -23.91 0.40 0.90
C ILE A 499 -25.03 0.53 -0.12
N VAL A 500 -26.16 1.04 0.34
CA VAL A 500 -27.33 1.33 -0.49
C VAL A 500 -27.45 2.84 -0.58
N PHE A 501 -27.63 3.33 -1.80
CA PHE A 501 -28.06 4.70 -2.07
C PHE A 501 -29.52 4.65 -2.49
N GLU A 502 -30.36 5.43 -1.85
CA GLU A 502 -31.78 5.59 -2.17
C GLU A 502 -32.03 7.06 -2.55
N PRO A 503 -32.41 7.35 -3.81
CA PRO A 503 -32.70 8.71 -4.23
C PRO A 503 -33.88 9.27 -3.44
N LEU A 504 -33.78 10.52 -3.02
CA LEU A 504 -34.92 11.27 -2.53
C LEU A 504 -35.59 11.91 -3.76
N LEU A 505 -36.89 11.69 -3.92
CA LEU A 505 -37.65 12.33 -5.00
C LEU A 505 -37.48 13.85 -4.91
N LYS A 506 -37.26 14.51 -6.06
CA LYS A 506 -37.32 15.97 -6.15
C LYS A 506 -38.77 16.36 -5.85
N ASN A 507 -39.01 16.97 -4.69
CA ASN A 507 -40.29 17.59 -4.38
C ASN A 507 -40.54 18.80 -5.29
#